data_AF-A0A4U4EIG6-F1
#
_entry.id   AF-A0A4U4EIG6-F1
#
_cell.length_a   1.000
_cell.length_b   1.000
_cell.length_c   1.000
_cell.angle_alpha   90.00
_cell.angle_beta   90.00
_cell.angle_gamma   90.00
#
_symmetry.space_group_name_H-M   'P 1'
#
loop_
_entity.id
_entity.type
_entity.pdbx_description
1 polymer ?
#
loop_
_entity_poly.entity_id
_entity_poly.type
_entity_poly.pdbx_seq_one_letter_code
_entity_poly.pdbx_strand_id
1 'polypeptide(L)' 'MSEKKIQRKWALFLAILVTILSISQLMKDKLDISDPYDQGQLSALIAIPGLFYYLAFKKKKGK' A
#
# COMPACT_ATOMS: atom_id res chain seq x y z
N MET A 1 -11.55 5.82 -23.38
CA MET A 1 -11.44 6.03 -21.92
C MET A 1 -10.60 7.29 -21.71
N SER A 2 -11.05 8.32 -20.97
CA SER A 2 -10.26 9.58 -20.89
C SER A 2 -8.90 9.31 -20.24
N GLU A 3 -7.84 9.91 -20.80
CA GLU A 3 -6.44 9.73 -20.39
C GLU A 3 -6.25 9.90 -18.87
N LYS A 4 -6.98 10.82 -18.25
CA LYS A 4 -6.99 11.05 -16.79
C LYS A 4 -7.40 9.81 -15.98
N LYS A 5 -8.33 8.98 -16.48
CA LYS A 5 -8.72 7.72 -15.83
C LYS A 5 -7.61 6.66 -15.94
N ILE A 6 -6.89 6.65 -17.06
CA ILE A 6 -5.76 5.74 -17.30
C ILE A 6 -4.60 6.13 -16.39
N GLN A 7 -4.22 7.42 -16.35
CA GLN A 7 -3.19 7.94 -15.45
C GLN A 7 -3.50 7.64 -13.97
N ARG A 8 -4.75 7.81 -13.54
CA ARG A 8 -5.16 7.47 -12.16
C ARG A 8 -5.00 5.98 -11.85
N LYS A 9 -5.31 5.08 -12.78
CA LYS A 9 -5.10 3.64 -12.59
C LYS A 9 -3.61 3.27 -12.52
N TRP A 10 -2.80 3.86 -13.39
CA TRP A 10 -1.35 3.65 -13.39
C TRP A 10 -0.66 4.21 -12.15
N ALA A 11 -1.11 5.36 -11.63
CA ALA A 11 -0.61 5.91 -10.38
C ALA A 11 -0.89 4.98 -9.18
N LEU A 12 -2.09 4.40 -9.10
CA LEU A 12 -2.42 3.39 -8.09
C LEU A 12 -1.50 2.17 -8.23
N PHE A 13 -1.34 1.66 -9.45
CA PHE A 13 -0.52 0.49 -9.71
C PHE A 13 0.94 0.70 -9.29
N LEU A 14 1.54 1.82 -9.71
CA LEU A 14 2.90 2.19 -9.33
C LEU A 14 3.06 2.36 -7.82
N ALA A 15 2.09 3.01 -7.16
CA ALA A 15 2.16 3.22 -5.73
C ALA A 15 2.13 1.89 -4.96
N ILE A 16 1.21 0.98 -5.31
CA ILE A 16 1.14 -0.37 -4.73
C ILE A 16 2.48 -1.11 -4.93
N LEU A 17 3.04 -1.05 -6.14
CA LEU A 17 4.28 -1.76 -6.48
C LEU A 17 5.47 -1.24 -5.66
N VAL A 18 5.60 0.09 -5.52
CA VAL A 18 6.64 0.71 -4.68
C VAL A 18 6.46 0.32 -3.22
N THR A 19 5.23 0.33 -2.69
CA THR A 19 4.99 -0.08 -1.29
C THR A 19 5.37 -1.53 -1.05
N ILE A 20 5.01 -2.44 -1.95
CA ILE A 20 5.39 -3.86 -1.81
C ILE A 20 6.91 -3.99 -1.78
N LEU A 21 7.63 -3.31 -2.69
CA LEU A 21 9.09 -3.33 -2.71
C LEU A 21 9.71 -2.79 -1.42
N SER A 22 9.20 -1.67 -0.90
CA SER A 22 9.66 -1.10 0.37
C SER A 22 9.41 -2.03 1.56
N ILE A 23 8.23 -2.67 1.62
CA ILE A 23 7.92 -3.65 2.67
C ILE A 23 8.86 -4.87 2.53
N SER A 24 9.06 -5.40 1.33
CA SER A 24 9.97 -6.52 1.09
C SER A 24 11.42 -6.23 1.49
N GLN A 25 11.91 -5.00 1.24
CA GLN A 25 13.23 -4.60 1.73
C GLN A 25 13.27 -4.53 3.26
N LEU A 26 12.24 -3.97 3.89
CA LEU A 26 12.16 -3.86 5.35
C LEU A 26 12.07 -5.25 6.03
N MET A 27 11.36 -6.20 5.42
CA MET A 27 11.21 -7.57 5.92
C MET A 27 12.51 -8.38 5.85
N LYS A 28 13.40 -8.10 4.89
CA LYS A 28 14.65 -8.86 4.75
C LYS A 28 15.62 -8.67 5.92
N ASP A 29 15.55 -7.52 6.60
CA ASP A 29 16.57 -7.14 7.58
C ASP A 29 16.11 -7.20 9.04
N LYS A 30 14.80 -7.33 9.33
CA LYS A 30 14.28 -6.97 10.67
C LYS A 30 13.19 -7.82 11.31
N LEU A 31 12.63 -8.83 10.65
CA LEU A 31 11.42 -9.50 11.16
C LEU A 31 11.66 -10.94 11.59
N ASP A 32 11.63 -11.15 12.91
CA ASP A 32 11.49 -12.48 13.48
C ASP A 32 9.99 -12.79 13.60
N ILE A 33 9.48 -13.63 12.69
CA ILE A 33 8.05 -13.95 12.58
C ILE A 33 7.52 -14.67 13.84
N SER A 34 8.42 -15.10 14.72
CA SER A 34 8.08 -15.73 16.00
C SER A 34 7.69 -14.74 17.11
N ASP A 35 8.00 -13.44 16.99
CA ASP A 35 7.60 -12.42 17.96
C ASP A 35 6.20 -11.83 17.61
N PRO A 36 5.22 -11.89 18.53
CA PRO A 36 3.90 -11.29 18.33
C PRO A 36 3.95 -9.77 18.03
N TYR A 37 4.96 -9.06 18.54
CA TYR A 37 5.13 -7.63 18.31
C TYR A 37 5.48 -7.34 16.84
N ASP A 38 6.40 -8.14 16.29
CA ASP A 38 6.83 -8.09 14.90
C ASP A 38 5.69 -8.47 13.93
N GLN A 39 4.84 -9.42 14.32
CA GLN A 39 3.61 -9.72 13.58
C GLN A 39 2.62 -8.55 13.56
N GLY A 40 2.46 -7.87 14.71
CA GLY A 40 1.67 -6.63 14.80
C GLY A 40 2.20 -5.55 13.85
N GLN A 41 3.51 -5.36 13.81
CA GLN A 41 4.18 -4.39 12.95
C GLN A 41 3.98 -4.71 11.46
N LEU A 42 4.07 -5.99 11.06
CA LEU A 42 3.77 -6.46 9.71
C LEU A 42 2.33 -6.16 9.28
N SER A 43 1.37 -6.43 10.17
CA SER A 43 -0.04 -6.16 9.88
C SER A 43 -0.29 -4.66 9.66
N ALA A 44 0.35 -3.79 10.46
CA ALA A 44 0.26 -2.35 10.32
C ALA A 44 0.93 -1.83 9.05
N LEU A 45 2.10 -2.40 8.69
CA LEU A 45 2.83 -2.09 7.45
C LEU A 45 2.00 -2.35 6.19
N ILE A 46 1.06 -3.30 6.22
CA ILE A 46 0.16 -3.59 5.11
C ILE A 46 -1.15 -2.79 5.23
N ALA A 47 -1.71 -2.71 6.44
CA ALA A 47 -3.00 -2.06 6.69
C ALA A 47 -2.96 -0.54 6.44
N ILE A 48 -1.89 0.15 6.87
CA ILE A 48 -1.77 1.62 6.73
C ILE A 48 -1.72 2.03 5.25
N PRO A 49 -0.83 1.47 4.39
CA PRO A 49 -0.85 1.76 2.96
C PRO A 49 -2.15 1.35 2.28
N GLY A 50 -2.75 0.22 2.68
CA GLY A 50 -4.05 -0.21 2.17
C GLY A 50 -5.15 0.82 2.43
N LEU A 51 -5.21 1.35 3.66
CA LEU A 51 -6.16 2.39 4.04
C LEU A 51 -5.89 3.70 3.30
N PHE A 52 -4.61 4.07 3.15
CA PHE A 52 -4.20 5.26 2.41
C PHE A 52 -4.60 5.18 0.93
N TYR A 53 -4.34 4.04 0.26
CA TYR A 53 -4.77 3.83 -1.12
C TYR A 53 -6.27 3.82 -1.27
N TYR A 54 -6.97 3.19 -0.33
CA TYR A 54 -8.41 3.24 -0.30
C TYR A 54 -8.91 4.68 -0.25
N LEU A 55 -8.40 5.52 0.66
CA LEU A 55 -8.81 6.93 0.79
C LEU A 55 -8.41 7.78 -0.42
N ALA A 56 -7.17 7.67 -0.89
CA ALA A 56 -6.63 8.46 -2.00
C ALA A 56 -7.31 8.15 -3.33
N PHE A 57 -7.65 6.88 -3.56
CA PHE A 57 -8.28 6.43 -4.80
C PHE A 57 -9.78 6.18 -4.68
N LYS A 58 -10.37 6.38 -3.48
CA LYS A 58 -11.83 6.40 -3.29
C LYS A 58 -12.44 7.35 -4.31
N LYS A 59 -13.40 6.85 -5.07
CA LYS A 59 -14.19 7.70 -5.96
C LYS A 59 -14.99 8.64 -5.06
N LYS A 60 -14.69 9.95 -5.09
CA LYS A 60 -15.55 10.93 -4.45
C LYS A 60 -16.95 10.81 -5.08
N LYS A 61 -17.95 10.42 -4.29
CA LYS A 61 -19.35 10.54 -4.67
C LYS A 61 -19.69 12.02 -4.54
N GLY A 62 -19.46 12.81 -5.58
CA GLY A 62 -19.80 14.24 -5.57
C GLY A 62 -18.92 15.13 -6.45
N LYS A 63 -19.17 15.11 -7.75
CA LYS A 63 -19.57 16.23 -8.62
C LYS A 63 -19.71 15.68 -10.04
#